data_AF-A0A4Q4S0I0-F1
#
_entry.id   AF-A0A4Q4S0I0-F1
#
_cell.length_a   1.000
_cell.length_b   1.000
_cell.length_c   1.000
_cell.angle_alpha   90.00
_cell.angle_beta   90.00
_cell.angle_gamma   90.00
#
_symmetry.space_group_name_H-M   'P 1'
#
loop_
_entity.id
_entity.type
_entity.pdbx_description
1 polymer ?
#
loop_
_entity_poly.entity_id
_entity_poly.type
_entity_poly.pdbx_seq_one_letter_code
_entity_poly.pdbx_strand_id
1 'polypeptide(L)'
;MSSSKKSSSSSSRKSRSHDPIYESGYSSSRSYGTTYSSMSPFWTIGTLLGASSVALGAFGAHGLKQRIRDPALIANWGTAAQYQLVHSVVLTMTSVVAPGNTIAMALFTAGMTMFSGSIYLLVLDAKKYKSLGPVTPIGGACLIAGWLALAARGKMVTPRPRSS
;
A
#
# COMPACT_ATOMS: atom_id res chain seq x y z
N MET A 1 -14.65 -93.46 34.33
CA MET A 1 -15.77 -93.05 35.22
C MET A 1 -15.79 -91.52 35.18
N SER A 2 -16.84 -90.79 34.82
CA SER A 2 -18.26 -91.08 34.65
C SER A 2 -18.87 -90.02 33.69
N SER A 3 -19.57 -90.51 32.68
CA SER A 3 -20.87 -90.07 32.13
C SER A 3 -21.19 -88.61 31.78
N SER A 4 -21.42 -88.46 30.47
CA SER A 4 -22.37 -87.61 29.74
C SER A 4 -23.72 -87.31 30.42
N LYS A 5 -24.26 -86.11 30.19
CA LYS A 5 -25.67 -85.89 29.78
C LYS A 5 -25.87 -84.54 29.08
N LYS A 6 -26.47 -84.60 27.88
CA LYS A 6 -27.03 -83.49 27.09
C LYS A 6 -28.37 -83.01 27.69
N SER A 7 -28.71 -81.73 27.50
CA SER A 7 -30.08 -81.33 27.12
C SER A 7 -30.13 -79.92 26.51
N SER A 8 -30.83 -79.85 25.38
CA SER A 8 -31.18 -78.72 24.53
C SER A 8 -32.37 -77.89 25.04
N SER A 9 -32.44 -76.59 24.73
CA SER A 9 -33.66 -75.93 24.21
C SER A 9 -33.46 -74.44 23.86
N SER A 10 -34.08 -74.05 22.75
CA SER A 10 -34.17 -72.74 22.08
C SER A 10 -34.85 -71.61 22.88
N SER A 11 -34.48 -70.34 22.62
CA SER A 11 -35.46 -69.27 22.37
C SER A 11 -34.83 -67.96 21.86
N SER A 12 -35.17 -67.62 20.62
CA SER A 12 -35.57 -66.32 20.05
C SER A 12 -35.29 -64.99 20.78
N ARG A 13 -34.92 -63.98 19.95
CA ARG A 13 -35.06 -62.50 20.09
C ARG A 13 -34.13 -61.77 21.06
N LYS A 14 -33.25 -60.93 20.50
CA LYS A 14 -33.58 -59.53 20.13
C LYS A 14 -32.48 -58.92 19.27
N SER A 15 -32.85 -58.49 18.07
CA SER A 15 -32.10 -57.51 17.27
C SER A 15 -31.87 -56.26 18.12
N ARG A 16 -30.62 -55.98 18.48
CA ARG A 16 -30.17 -54.68 18.98
C ARG A 16 -29.44 -54.00 17.84
N SER A 17 -30.08 -53.00 17.25
CA SER A 17 -29.43 -52.03 16.37
C SER A 17 -28.34 -51.34 17.18
N HIS A 18 -27.09 -51.62 16.84
CA HIS A 18 -25.99 -50.77 17.21
C HIS A 18 -26.02 -49.58 16.26
N ASP A 19 -26.58 -48.46 16.72
CA ASP A 19 -26.35 -47.16 16.08
C ASP A 19 -24.96 -46.68 16.55
N PRO A 20 -23.95 -46.60 15.68
CA PRO A 20 -22.69 -45.98 16.04
C PRO A 20 -22.87 -44.46 15.95
N ILE A 21 -22.82 -43.83 17.12
CA ILE A 21 -22.01 -42.64 17.39
C ILE A 21 -22.22 -41.49 16.39
N TYR A 22 -23.24 -40.66 16.63
CA TYR A 22 -23.16 -39.24 16.29
C TYR A 22 -22.31 -38.57 17.38
N GLU A 23 -20.99 -38.66 17.26
CA GLU A 23 -20.11 -37.89 18.15
C GLU A 23 -20.24 -36.41 17.81
N SER A 24 -20.56 -35.67 18.85
CA SER A 24 -20.57 -34.22 18.94
C SER A 24 -19.24 -33.62 18.47
N GLY A 25 -19.17 -33.26 17.19
CA GLY A 25 -18.07 -32.49 16.60
C GLY A 25 -18.36 -30.99 16.50
N TYR A 26 -18.96 -30.37 17.52
CA TYR A 26 -19.13 -28.91 17.59
C TYR A 26 -18.10 -28.31 18.56
N SER A 27 -16.91 -27.98 18.06
CA SER A 27 -16.11 -26.81 18.48
C SER A 27 -14.68 -26.93 17.95
N SER A 28 -14.50 -26.45 16.73
CA SER A 28 -13.24 -25.84 16.33
C SER A 28 -13.60 -24.68 15.41
N SER A 29 -14.22 -23.65 16.00
CA SER A 29 -14.24 -22.33 15.40
C SER A 29 -12.78 -21.87 15.27
N ARG A 30 -12.15 -22.19 14.14
CA ARG A 30 -10.97 -21.44 13.71
C ARG A 30 -11.43 -20.00 13.60
N SER A 31 -11.07 -19.22 14.61
CA SER A 31 -11.10 -17.78 14.52
C SER A 31 -10.18 -17.43 13.37
N TYR A 32 -10.75 -17.25 12.18
CA TYR A 32 -10.10 -16.52 11.10
C TYR A 32 -10.03 -15.09 11.59
N GLY A 33 -9.07 -14.81 12.47
CA GLY A 33 -8.70 -13.46 12.79
C GLY A 33 -8.30 -12.84 11.46
N THR A 34 -9.12 -11.94 10.95
CA THR A 34 -8.74 -11.07 9.84
C THR A 34 -7.52 -10.30 10.33
N THR A 35 -6.32 -10.81 10.05
CA THR A 35 -5.09 -10.05 10.25
C THR A 35 -5.12 -8.93 9.24
N TYR A 36 -5.65 -7.78 9.64
CA TYR A 36 -5.48 -6.55 8.88
C TYR A 36 -3.98 -6.25 8.89
N SER A 37 -3.29 -6.51 7.79
CA SER A 37 -1.96 -5.93 7.58
C SER A 37 -2.15 -4.42 7.60
N SER A 38 -1.67 -3.76 8.65
CA SER A 38 -1.70 -2.30 8.72
C SER A 38 -1.00 -1.76 7.47
N MET A 39 -1.73 -1.00 6.66
CA MET A 39 -1.13 -0.40 5.48
C MET A 39 -0.02 0.55 5.92
N SER A 40 1.07 0.56 5.17
CA SER A 40 2.18 1.47 5.40
C SER A 40 1.64 2.92 5.51
N PRO A 41 2.09 3.73 6.48
CA PRO A 41 1.64 5.13 6.58
C PRO A 41 1.91 5.92 5.29
N PHE A 42 2.91 5.49 4.51
CA PHE A 42 3.23 6.05 3.20
C PHE A 42 2.12 5.85 2.15
N TRP A 43 1.26 4.84 2.29
CA TRP A 43 0.07 4.68 1.46
C TRP A 43 -0.84 5.90 1.62
N THR A 44 -1.20 6.22 2.86
CA THR A 44 -2.07 7.36 3.20
C THR A 44 -1.42 8.68 2.80
N ILE A 45 -0.11 8.85 3.05
CA ILE A 45 0.61 10.06 2.65
C ILE A 45 0.58 10.22 1.12
N GLY A 46 0.86 9.15 0.37
CA GLY A 46 0.83 9.18 -1.09
C GLY A 46 -0.54 9.53 -1.64
N THR A 47 -1.62 8.94 -1.12
CA THR A 47 -2.97 9.25 -1.60
C THR A 47 -3.39 10.69 -1.29
N LEU A 48 -3.03 11.22 -0.11
CA LEU A 48 -3.30 12.62 0.25
C LEU A 48 -2.48 13.60 -0.60
N LEU A 49 -1.21 13.28 -0.88
CA LEU A 49 -0.36 14.09 -1.76
C LEU A 49 -0.88 14.06 -3.21
N GLY A 50 -1.40 12.93 -3.68
CA GLY A 50 -2.04 12.83 -5.00
C GLY A 50 -3.34 13.65 -5.08
N ALA A 51 -4.22 13.52 -4.09
CA ALA A 51 -5.46 14.28 -4.02
C ALA A 51 -5.20 15.80 -3.98
N SER A 52 -4.24 16.24 -3.15
CA SER A 52 -3.86 17.66 -3.09
C SER A 52 -3.23 18.14 -4.40
N SER A 53 -2.44 17.33 -5.10
CA SER A 53 -1.93 17.68 -6.43
C SER A 53 -3.06 17.92 -7.43
N VAL A 54 -4.09 17.05 -7.47
CA VAL A 54 -5.25 17.25 -8.35
C VAL A 54 -5.98 18.55 -8.01
N ALA A 55 -6.22 18.81 -6.73
CA ALA A 55 -6.86 20.05 -6.28
C ALA A 55 -6.05 21.30 -6.66
N LEU A 56 -4.73 21.28 -6.42
CA LEU A 56 -3.83 22.38 -6.76
C LEU A 56 -3.70 22.55 -8.28
N GLY A 57 -3.67 21.47 -9.06
CA GLY A 57 -3.66 21.51 -10.51
C GLY A 57 -4.95 22.12 -11.08
N ALA A 58 -6.11 21.72 -10.56
CA ALA A 58 -7.39 22.31 -10.93
C ALA A 58 -7.46 23.80 -10.58
N PHE A 59 -7.00 24.17 -9.37
CA PHE A 59 -6.86 25.56 -8.94
C PHE A 59 -5.92 26.34 -9.86
N GLY A 60 -4.78 25.78 -10.26
CA GLY A 60 -3.85 26.38 -11.20
C GLY A 60 -4.50 26.71 -12.56
N ALA A 61 -5.23 25.73 -13.11
CA ALA A 61 -5.85 25.84 -14.43
C ALA A 61 -7.05 26.80 -14.47
N HIS A 62 -7.88 26.81 -13.43
CA HIS A 62 -9.15 27.56 -13.43
C HIS A 62 -9.11 28.81 -12.57
N GLY A 63 -8.48 28.76 -11.39
CA GLY A 63 -8.45 29.88 -10.44
C GLY A 63 -7.23 30.77 -10.61
N LEU A 64 -6.02 30.20 -10.62
CA LEU A 64 -4.77 30.95 -10.59
C LEU A 64 -4.52 31.75 -11.87
N LYS A 65 -4.84 31.18 -13.04
CA LYS A 65 -4.77 31.87 -14.34
C LYS A 65 -5.62 33.15 -14.42
N GLN A 66 -6.67 33.26 -13.60
CA GLN A 66 -7.49 34.47 -13.54
C GLN A 66 -6.86 35.58 -12.69
N ARG A 67 -5.90 35.23 -11.81
CA ARG A 67 -5.25 36.16 -10.87
C ARG A 67 -3.82 36.52 -11.26
N ILE A 68 -3.08 35.58 -11.85
CA ILE A 68 -1.68 35.78 -12.26
C ILE A 68 -1.62 35.83 -13.79
N ARG A 69 -1.08 36.94 -14.31
CA ARG A 69 -0.89 37.15 -15.76
C ARG A 69 0.44 36.63 -16.29
N ASP A 70 1.42 36.43 -15.42
CA ASP A 70 2.74 35.92 -15.82
C ASP A 70 2.64 34.43 -16.22
N PRO A 71 2.85 34.08 -17.51
CA PRO A 71 2.75 32.71 -17.97
C PRO A 71 3.82 31.80 -17.37
N ALA A 72 5.00 32.33 -17.00
CA ALA A 72 6.07 31.53 -16.39
C ALA A 72 5.68 31.06 -14.98
N LEU A 73 5.01 31.91 -14.19
CA LEU A 73 4.50 31.53 -12.87
C LEU A 73 3.39 30.49 -12.95
N ILE A 74 2.49 30.61 -13.93
CA ILE A 74 1.46 29.61 -14.20
C ILE A 74 2.09 28.27 -14.63
N ALA A 75 3.11 28.31 -15.49
CA ALA A 75 3.84 27.11 -15.90
C ALA A 75 4.55 26.45 -14.71
N ASN A 76 5.21 27.23 -13.85
CA ASN A 76 5.86 26.73 -12.64
C ASN A 76 4.87 26.04 -11.70
N TRP A 77 3.68 26.63 -11.50
CA TRP A 77 2.61 26.00 -10.73
C TRP A 77 2.19 24.65 -11.33
N GLY A 78 2.02 24.60 -12.65
CA GLY A 78 1.71 23.37 -13.38
C GLY A 78 2.78 22.29 -13.19
N THR A 79 4.05 22.67 -13.28
CA THR A 79 5.20 21.78 -13.02
C THR A 79 5.16 21.21 -11.61
N ALA A 80 4.92 22.05 -10.60
CA ALA A 80 4.80 21.60 -9.21
C ALA A 80 3.68 20.58 -9.03
N ALA A 81 2.48 20.85 -9.59
CA ALA A 81 1.36 19.93 -9.56
C ALA A 81 1.69 18.60 -10.24
N GLN A 82 2.26 18.65 -11.45
CA GLN A 82 2.61 17.45 -12.20
C GLN A 82 3.66 16.60 -11.47
N TYR A 83 4.72 17.21 -10.93
CA TYR A 83 5.75 16.48 -10.19
C TYR A 83 5.18 15.85 -8.92
N GLN A 84 4.35 16.57 -8.17
CA GLN A 84 3.65 16.03 -6.99
C GLN A 84 2.73 14.86 -7.37
N LEU A 85 1.99 14.94 -8.49
CA LEU A 85 1.11 13.86 -8.91
C LEU A 85 1.89 12.59 -9.26
N VAL A 86 2.92 12.71 -10.11
CA VAL A 86 3.73 11.57 -10.54
C VAL A 86 4.36 10.87 -9.34
N HIS A 87 4.97 11.63 -8.43
CA HIS A 87 5.73 11.06 -7.33
C HIS A 87 4.84 10.57 -6.19
N SER A 88 3.61 11.11 -6.05
CA SER A 88 2.62 10.57 -5.12
C SER A 88 2.10 9.20 -5.58
N VAL A 89 1.84 9.03 -6.88
CA VAL A 89 1.49 7.72 -7.46
C VAL A 89 2.62 6.73 -7.24
N VAL A 90 3.87 7.13 -7.50
CA VAL A 90 5.06 6.27 -7.28
C VAL A 90 5.21 5.92 -5.80
N LEU A 91 4.99 6.86 -4.88
CA LEU A 91 5.02 6.63 -3.43
C LEU A 91 3.97 5.60 -3.01
N THR A 92 2.71 5.80 -3.43
CA THR A 92 1.60 4.87 -3.16
C THR A 92 1.91 3.48 -3.70
N MET A 93 2.38 3.36 -4.95
CA MET A 93 2.76 2.09 -5.54
C MET A 93 3.92 1.44 -4.79
N THR A 94 4.96 2.20 -4.45
CA THR A 94 6.13 1.71 -3.69
C THR A 94 5.71 1.10 -2.36
N SER A 95 4.75 1.72 -1.67
CA SER A 95 4.24 1.22 -0.40
C SER A 95 3.57 -0.16 -0.48
N VAL A 96 3.18 -0.60 -1.68
CA VAL A 96 2.58 -1.92 -1.95
C VAL A 96 3.60 -2.89 -2.56
N VAL A 97 4.32 -2.47 -3.59
CA VAL A 97 5.20 -3.37 -4.36
C VAL A 97 6.59 -3.53 -3.73
N ALA A 98 7.02 -2.56 -2.94
CA ALA A 98 8.31 -2.55 -2.26
C ALA A 98 8.19 -1.94 -0.85
N PRO A 99 7.32 -2.49 0.03
CA PRO A 99 7.01 -1.91 1.33
C PRO A 99 8.23 -1.74 2.25
N GLY A 100 9.29 -2.54 2.04
CA GLY A 100 10.56 -2.42 2.75
C GLY A 100 11.49 -1.32 2.26
N ASN A 101 11.16 -0.59 1.18
CA ASN A 101 11.98 0.50 0.65
C ASN A 101 11.58 1.85 1.26
N THR A 102 11.71 1.95 2.58
CA THR A 102 11.36 3.16 3.34
C THR A 102 12.18 4.37 2.95
N ILE A 103 13.43 4.17 2.51
CA ILE A 103 14.32 5.24 2.03
C ILE A 103 13.72 5.91 0.79
N ALA A 104 13.31 5.14 -0.23
CA ALA A 104 12.68 5.70 -1.43
C ALA A 104 11.39 6.46 -1.07
N MET A 105 10.55 5.87 -0.22
CA MET A 105 9.29 6.50 0.21
C MET A 105 9.50 7.81 0.97
N ALA A 106 10.49 7.86 1.87
CA ALA A 106 10.86 9.07 2.60
C ALA A 106 11.41 10.15 1.66
N LEU A 107 12.27 9.76 0.71
CA LEU A 107 12.85 10.67 -0.28
C LEU A 107 11.79 11.28 -1.20
N PHE A 108 10.80 10.49 -1.66
CA PHE A 108 9.68 11.03 -2.44
C PHE A 108 8.81 11.98 -1.62
N THR A 109 8.49 11.63 -0.37
CA THR A 109 7.68 12.48 0.52
C THR A 109 8.37 13.82 0.80
N ALA A 110 9.65 13.77 1.18
CA ALA A 110 10.46 14.96 1.43
C ALA A 110 10.65 15.78 0.14
N GLY A 111 10.97 15.11 -0.97
CA GLY A 111 11.18 15.75 -2.27
C GLY A 111 9.92 16.45 -2.79
N MET A 112 8.74 15.84 -2.69
CA MET A 112 7.48 16.49 -3.10
C MET A 112 7.19 17.72 -2.24
N THR A 113 7.38 17.61 -0.92
CA THR A 113 7.14 18.70 0.03
C THR A 113 8.08 19.87 -0.24
N MET A 114 9.37 19.60 -0.43
CA MET A 114 10.40 20.62 -0.67
C MET A 114 10.36 21.20 -2.08
N PHE A 115 10.17 20.38 -3.12
CA PHE A 115 10.17 20.82 -4.51
C PHE A 115 8.84 21.46 -4.92
N SER A 116 7.73 20.73 -4.75
CA SER A 116 6.42 21.22 -5.22
C SER A 116 5.88 22.26 -4.25
N GLY A 117 6.01 22.02 -2.95
CA GLY A 117 5.58 22.97 -1.91
C GLY A 117 6.27 24.32 -2.01
N SER A 118 7.60 24.37 -2.23
CA SER A 118 8.31 25.65 -2.39
C SER A 118 7.84 26.41 -3.62
N ILE A 119 7.63 25.73 -4.76
CA ILE A 119 7.18 26.37 -6.00
C ILE A 119 5.78 26.95 -5.82
N TYR A 120 4.84 26.23 -5.19
CA TYR A 120 3.51 26.80 -4.93
C TYR A 120 3.59 28.08 -4.09
N LEU A 121 4.39 28.06 -3.01
CA LEU A 121 4.56 29.22 -2.15
C LEU A 121 5.22 30.39 -2.88
N LEU A 122 6.26 30.13 -3.67
CA LEU A 122 6.95 31.15 -4.48
C LEU A 122 6.03 31.75 -5.55
N VAL A 123 5.13 30.97 -6.14
CA VAL A 123 4.14 31.48 -7.11
C VAL A 123 3.07 32.34 -6.41
N LEU A 124 2.66 31.99 -5.19
CA LEU A 124 1.68 32.78 -4.44
C LEU A 124 2.26 34.11 -3.95
N ASP A 125 3.49 34.10 -3.43
CA ASP A 125 4.17 35.32 -2.97
C ASP A 125 5.70 35.15 -2.98
N ALA A 126 6.32 35.47 -4.11
CA ALA A 126 7.76 35.38 -4.28
C ALA A 126 8.55 36.29 -3.31
N LYS A 127 7.98 37.41 -2.87
CA LYS A 127 8.68 38.35 -1.97
C LYS A 127 8.74 37.78 -0.56
N LYS A 128 7.61 37.26 -0.07
CA LYS A 128 7.51 36.65 1.25
C LYS A 128 8.28 35.33 1.34
N TYR A 129 8.26 34.54 0.27
CA TYR A 129 8.82 33.18 0.27
C TYR A 129 10.17 33.05 -0.44
N LYS A 130 10.87 34.16 -0.72
CA LYS A 130 12.15 34.19 -1.44
C LYS A 130 13.20 33.21 -0.88
N SER A 131 13.24 33.01 0.44
CA SER A 131 14.15 32.09 1.11
C SER A 131 13.94 30.61 0.75
N LEU A 132 12.78 30.26 0.16
CA LEU A 132 12.49 28.90 -0.31
C LEU A 132 13.10 28.59 -1.68
N GLY A 133 13.68 29.58 -2.36
CA GLY A 133 14.35 29.36 -3.67
C GLY A 133 15.38 28.23 -3.64
N PRO A 134 16.33 28.20 -2.68
CA PRO A 134 17.30 27.12 -2.54
C PRO A 134 16.70 25.77 -2.08
N VAL A 135 15.47 25.74 -1.56
CA VAL A 135 14.82 24.50 -1.11
C VAL A 135 14.37 23.66 -2.31
N THR A 136 13.97 24.30 -3.41
CA THR A 136 13.54 23.63 -4.65
C THR A 136 14.60 22.65 -5.20
N PRO A 137 15.86 23.03 -5.44
CA PRO A 137 16.86 22.09 -5.97
C PRO A 137 17.17 20.95 -4.99
N ILE A 138 17.12 21.18 -3.68
CA ILE A 138 17.26 20.12 -2.66
C ILE A 138 16.10 19.13 -2.78
N GLY A 139 14.87 19.63 -2.93
CA GLY A 139 13.70 18.80 -3.19
C GLY A 139 13.84 17.96 -4.45
N GLY A 140 14.31 18.56 -5.55
CA GLY A 140 14.59 17.87 -6.80
C GLY A 140 15.63 16.75 -6.64
N ALA A 141 16.71 17.02 -5.89
CA ALA A 141 17.72 16.00 -5.57
C ALA A 141 17.13 14.84 -4.75
N CYS A 142 16.23 15.11 -3.80
CA CYS A 142 15.52 14.06 -3.08
C CYS A 142 14.63 13.21 -4.01
N LEU A 143 13.91 13.83 -4.95
CA LEU A 143 13.09 13.08 -5.92
C LEU A 143 13.97 12.16 -6.78
N ILE A 144 15.10 12.66 -7.29
CA ILE A 144 16.08 11.87 -8.05
C ILE A 144 16.61 10.71 -7.20
N ALA A 145 17.04 10.98 -5.97
CA ALA A 145 17.54 9.96 -5.05
C ALA A 145 16.47 8.90 -4.72
N GLY A 146 15.20 9.29 -4.65
CA GLY A 146 14.07 8.35 -4.46
C GLY A 146 13.96 7.35 -5.61
N TRP A 147 14.08 7.81 -6.86
CA TRP A 147 14.11 6.94 -8.04
C TRP A 147 15.33 6.01 -8.05
N LEU A 148 16.51 6.52 -7.69
CA LEU A 148 17.72 5.70 -7.57
C LEU A 148 17.59 4.64 -6.47
N ALA A 149 16.98 4.99 -5.34
CA ALA A 149 16.71 4.05 -4.26
C ALA A 149 15.71 2.96 -4.67
N LEU A 150 14.75 3.25 -5.54
CA LEU A 150 13.90 2.22 -6.15
C LEU A 150 14.71 1.29 -7.07
N ALA A 151 15.51 1.86 -7.96
CA ALA A 151 16.33 1.10 -8.91
C ALA A 151 17.28 0.12 -8.21
N ALA A 152 17.93 0.56 -7.12
CA ALA A 152 18.87 -0.26 -6.36
C ALA A 152 18.25 -1.52 -5.71
N ARG A 153 16.93 -1.54 -5.49
CA ARG A 153 16.21 -2.64 -4.84
C ARG A 153 15.39 -3.51 -5.80
N GLY A 154 15.39 -3.18 -7.10
CA GLY A 154 14.79 -4.01 -8.14
C GLY A 154 15.58 -5.30 -8.33
N LYS A 155 15.31 -6.34 -7.54
CA LYS A 155 15.84 -7.67 -7.82
C LYS A 155 15.18 -8.18 -9.11
N MET A 156 16.00 -8.43 -10.14
CA MET A 156 15.57 -9.13 -11.34
C MET A 156 14.97 -10.48 -10.90
N VAL A 157 13.69 -10.71 -11.22
CA VAL A 157 13.09 -12.03 -11.04
C VAL A 157 13.71 -12.94 -12.08
N THR A 158 14.76 -13.68 -11.72
CA THR A 158 15.27 -14.74 -12.58
C THR A 158 14.29 -15.92 -12.50
N PRO A 159 13.75 -16.40 -13.63
CA PRO A 159 12.97 -17.63 -13.64
C PRO A 159 13.84 -18.75 -13.06
N ARG A 160 13.36 -19.44 -12.03
CA ARG A 160 14.03 -20.63 -11.51
C ARG A 160 14.01 -21.68 -12.63
N PRO A 161 15.14 -22.29 -13.03
CA PRO A 161 15.10 -23.37 -14.00
C PRO A 161 14.20 -24.48 -13.45
N ARG A 162 13.21 -24.92 -14.24
CA ARG A 162 12.44 -26.12 -13.91
C ARG A 162 13.43 -27.29 -13.94
N SER A 163 13.66 -27.92 -12.80
CA SER A 163 14.27 -29.24 -12.78
C SER A 163 13.33 -30.19 -13.52
N SER A 164 13.76 -30.65 -14.69
CA SER A 164 13.17 -31.79 -15.42
C SER A 164 13.53 -33.10 -14.73
#